data_AF-A0A916U1X2-F1
#
_entry.id   AF-A0A916U1X2-F1
#
_cell.length_a   1.000
_cell.length_b   1.000
_cell.length_c   1.000
_cell.angle_alpha   90.00
_cell.angle_beta   90.00
_cell.angle_gamma   90.00
#
_symmetry.space_group_name_H-M   'P 1'
#
loop_
_entity.id
_entity.type
_entity.pdbx_description
1 polymer ?
#
loop_
_entity_poly.entity_id
_entity_poly.type
_entity_poly.pdbx_seq_one_letter_code
_entity_poly.pdbx_strand_id
1 'polypeptide(L)'
;MGALQQGDGPVDTIDEAAASADRLAAQWSLETDEVMEFSNHFYVVLVDEAGDAATELIVDRETGDVALEWGPAMMWNTSYGMMPSHTRPVRHTVNADRARDLATEWLRQFRPGLQTGESHAFPGYFTMHTVRDGATVGMLSVHSRSGHVWYHTWHGEFIQSRGHSE
;
A
#
# COMPACT_ATOMS: atom_id res chain seq x y z
N MET A 1 11.07 9.03 11.23
CA MET A 1 10.08 10.11 11.30
C MET A 1 8.91 9.65 10.48
N GLY A 2 7.69 9.68 11.00
CA GLY A 2 6.50 9.35 10.20
C GLY A 2 6.28 10.47 9.20
N ALA A 3 6.15 10.13 7.93
CA ALA A 3 5.91 11.14 6.91
C ALA A 3 4.49 11.66 7.04
N LEU A 4 4.37 12.98 7.16
CA LEU A 4 3.12 13.72 7.07
C LEU A 4 3.39 14.99 6.29
N GLN A 5 2.68 15.16 5.18
CA GLN A 5 2.61 16.38 4.38
C GLN A 5 1.22 16.96 4.58
N GLN A 6 1.13 18.22 5.00
CA GLN A 6 -0.18 18.89 5.11
C GLN A 6 -0.79 19.10 3.72
N GLY A 7 -2.10 18.88 3.64
CA GLY A 7 -2.90 19.18 2.47
C GLY A 7 -3.31 20.65 2.40
N ASP A 8 -3.81 21.05 1.22
CA ASP A 8 -4.29 22.40 0.93
C ASP A 8 -5.83 22.48 0.85
N GLY A 9 -6.53 21.40 1.22
CA GLY A 9 -7.99 21.29 1.16
C GLY A 9 -8.48 19.92 0.64
N PRO A 10 -9.80 19.78 0.42
CA PRO A 10 -10.40 18.53 0.00
C PRO A 10 -9.85 18.00 -1.33
N VAL A 11 -9.82 16.67 -1.45
CA VAL A 11 -9.40 15.91 -2.63
C VAL A 11 -10.57 15.01 -3.03
N ASP A 12 -11.09 15.21 -4.23
CA ASP A 12 -12.30 14.51 -4.70
C ASP A 12 -12.00 13.50 -5.79
N THR A 13 -10.85 13.63 -6.46
CA THR A 13 -10.49 12.79 -7.60
C THR A 13 -9.15 12.08 -7.40
N ILE A 14 -8.99 10.95 -8.09
CA ILE A 14 -7.73 10.23 -8.18
C ILE A 14 -6.60 11.12 -8.72
N ASP A 15 -6.88 12.03 -9.65
CA ASP A 15 -5.88 12.92 -10.24
C ASP A 15 -5.35 13.93 -9.22
N GLU A 16 -6.24 14.49 -8.39
CA GLU A 16 -5.87 15.39 -7.29
C GLU A 16 -5.12 14.66 -6.17
N ALA A 17 -5.51 13.42 -5.89
CA ALA A 17 -4.83 12.57 -4.91
C ALA A 17 -3.39 12.30 -5.33
N ALA A 18 -3.17 11.95 -6.60
CA ALA A 18 -1.83 11.76 -7.14
C ALA A 18 -1.00 13.05 -7.11
N ALA A 19 -1.57 14.18 -7.52
CA ALA A 19 -0.89 15.46 -7.44
C ALA A 19 -0.51 15.83 -5.99
N SER A 20 -1.27 15.34 -5.00
CA SER A 20 -0.94 15.48 -3.58
C SER A 20 0.19 14.55 -3.15
N ALA A 21 0.18 13.30 -3.58
CA ALA A 21 1.26 12.35 -3.35
C ALA A 21 2.57 12.77 -4.02
N ASP A 22 2.53 13.30 -5.24
CA ASP A 22 3.70 13.72 -6.02
C ASP A 22 4.55 14.77 -5.30
N ARG A 23 3.94 15.65 -4.49
CA ARG A 23 4.68 16.63 -3.67
C ARG A 23 5.57 15.98 -2.62
N LEU A 24 5.11 14.87 -2.02
CA LEU A 24 5.90 14.09 -1.07
C LEU A 24 6.87 13.17 -1.81
N ALA A 25 6.43 12.54 -2.90
CA ALA A 25 7.25 11.65 -3.72
C ALA A 25 8.51 12.38 -4.25
N ALA A 26 8.36 13.63 -4.73
CA ALA A 26 9.47 14.45 -5.20
C ALA A 26 10.54 14.73 -4.13
N GLN A 27 10.19 14.76 -2.83
CA GLN A 27 11.15 14.93 -1.75
C GLN A 27 12.02 13.69 -1.51
N TRP A 28 11.54 12.54 -1.98
CA TRP A 28 12.20 11.24 -1.83
C TRP A 28 12.75 10.70 -3.16
N SER A 29 12.64 11.47 -4.24
CA SER A 29 12.96 11.02 -5.61
C SER A 29 12.18 9.75 -6.00
N LEU A 30 10.89 9.72 -5.66
CA LEU A 30 9.96 8.67 -6.03
C LEU A 30 8.90 9.19 -7.00
N GLU A 31 8.19 8.27 -7.64
CA GLU A 31 7.09 8.55 -8.56
C GLU A 31 5.81 7.82 -8.12
N THR A 32 4.65 8.41 -8.41
CA THR A 32 3.35 7.78 -8.20
C THR A 32 3.08 6.73 -9.28
N ASP A 33 2.81 5.49 -8.89
CA ASP A 33 2.50 4.39 -9.82
C ASP A 33 1.01 4.05 -9.85
N GLU A 34 0.47 3.50 -8.74
CA GLU A 34 -0.94 3.19 -8.60
C GLU A 34 -1.63 4.18 -7.65
N VAL A 35 -2.86 4.57 -8.00
CA VAL A 35 -3.77 5.28 -7.09
C VAL A 35 -5.11 4.55 -7.07
N MET A 36 -5.56 4.22 -5.87
CA MET A 36 -6.86 3.62 -5.64
C MET A 36 -7.74 4.56 -4.82
N GLU A 37 -8.95 4.77 -5.30
CA GLU A 37 -9.97 5.51 -4.56
C GLU A 37 -10.79 4.55 -3.71
N PHE A 38 -10.81 4.82 -2.40
CA PHE A 38 -11.75 4.23 -1.48
C PHE A 38 -12.65 5.29 -0.87
N SER A 39 -13.77 4.86 -0.28
CA SER A 39 -14.75 5.76 0.33
C SER A 39 -14.16 6.63 1.44
N ASN A 40 -13.11 6.17 2.13
CA ASN A 40 -12.52 6.91 3.26
C ASN A 40 -11.31 7.76 2.86
N HIS A 41 -10.57 7.41 1.80
CA HIS A 41 -9.33 8.07 1.37
C HIS A 41 -8.86 7.53 0.02
N PHE A 42 -7.79 8.13 -0.51
CA PHE A 42 -7.04 7.56 -1.62
C PHE A 42 -5.82 6.83 -1.09
N TYR A 43 -5.59 5.64 -1.61
CA TYR A 43 -4.37 4.87 -1.39
C TYR A 43 -3.45 5.10 -2.61
N VAL A 44 -2.16 5.28 -2.36
CA VAL A 44 -1.18 5.57 -3.41
C VAL A 44 0.07 4.72 -3.23
N VAL A 45 0.52 4.06 -4.30
CA VAL A 45 1.82 3.40 -4.37
C VAL A 45 2.84 4.39 -4.92
N LEU A 46 3.98 4.51 -4.22
CA LEU A 46 5.17 5.17 -4.74
C LEU A 46 6.21 4.14 -5.15
N VAL A 47 6.87 4.36 -6.28
CA VAL A 47 7.96 3.55 -6.83
C VAL A 47 9.25 4.35 -6.95
N ASP A 48 10.40 3.66 -6.94
CA ASP A 48 11.68 4.27 -7.24
C ASP A 48 11.97 4.37 -8.76
N GLU A 49 13.14 4.91 -9.12
CA GLU A 49 13.56 5.06 -10.53
C GLU A 49 13.64 3.74 -11.31
N ALA A 50 13.74 2.58 -10.61
CA ALA A 50 13.74 1.26 -11.23
C ALA A 50 12.32 0.69 -11.40
N GLY A 51 11.30 1.36 -10.87
CA GLY A 51 9.93 0.89 -10.82
C GLY A 51 9.65 -0.05 -9.64
N ASP A 52 10.59 -0.20 -8.70
CA ASP A 52 10.37 -1.02 -7.52
C ASP A 52 9.51 -0.27 -6.49
N ALA A 53 8.48 -0.94 -5.98
CA ALA A 53 7.55 -0.35 -5.02
C ALA A 53 8.27 0.03 -3.71
N ALA A 54 8.27 1.32 -3.41
CA ALA A 54 9.05 1.92 -2.34
C ALA A 54 8.23 2.02 -1.04
N THR A 55 7.03 2.58 -1.11
CA THR A 55 6.11 2.73 0.02
C THR A 55 4.68 3.03 -0.44
N GLU A 56 3.75 2.96 0.50
CA GLU A 56 2.34 3.28 0.30
C GLU A 56 1.94 4.49 1.12
N LEU A 57 1.04 5.30 0.57
CA LEU A 57 0.51 6.52 1.19
C LEU A 57 -1.02 6.48 1.27
N ILE A 58 -1.55 7.23 2.25
CA ILE A 58 -2.94 7.63 2.34
C ILE A 58 -3.01 9.13 2.07
N VAL A 59 -3.93 9.52 1.19
CA VAL A 59 -4.37 10.91 0.99
C VAL A 59 -5.77 11.07 1.58
N ASP A 60 -5.88 11.87 2.63
CA ASP A 60 -7.16 12.18 3.26
C ASP A 60 -8.05 13.00 2.30
N ARG A 61 -9.33 12.63 2.15
CA ARG A 61 -10.24 13.29 1.21
C ARG A 61 -10.69 14.66 1.69
N GLU A 62 -10.78 14.87 3.00
CA GLU A 62 -11.32 16.09 3.58
C GLU A 62 -10.25 17.18 3.70
N THR A 63 -9.02 16.79 4.07
CA THR A 63 -7.92 17.74 4.31
C THR A 63 -6.88 17.76 3.20
N GLY A 64 -6.79 16.69 2.41
CA GLY A 64 -5.70 16.49 1.45
C GLY A 64 -4.36 16.12 2.10
N ASP A 65 -4.36 15.82 3.41
CA ASP A 65 -3.16 15.41 4.12
C ASP A 65 -2.63 14.09 3.55
N VAL A 66 -1.31 14.02 3.37
CA VAL A 66 -0.64 12.83 2.85
C VAL A 66 0.24 12.24 3.92
N ALA A 67 0.04 10.96 4.24
CA ALA A 67 0.82 10.24 5.22
C ALA A 67 1.13 8.81 4.76
N LEU A 68 2.11 8.16 5.40
CA LEU A 68 2.30 6.71 5.21
C LEU A 68 1.02 5.96 5.55
N GLU A 69 0.75 4.90 4.79
CA GLU A 69 -0.40 4.04 5.06
C GLU A 69 -0.33 3.46 6.49
N TRP A 70 -1.50 3.41 7.14
CA TRP A 70 -1.61 2.85 8.47
C TRP A 70 -1.21 1.37 8.50
N GLY A 71 -0.49 0.95 9.55
CA GLY A 71 -0.08 -0.44 9.70
C GLY A 71 1.21 -0.77 8.91
N PRO A 72 1.18 -1.62 7.86
CA PRO A 72 2.38 -2.15 7.21
C PRO A 72 3.39 -1.11 6.73
N ALA A 73 2.97 -0.04 6.04
CA ALA A 73 3.91 0.99 5.58
C ALA A 73 4.63 1.70 6.75
N MET A 74 3.93 1.98 7.86
CA MET A 74 4.57 2.55 9.05
C MET A 74 5.42 1.56 9.85
N MET A 75 4.96 0.30 9.99
CA MET A 75 5.50 -0.67 10.96
C MET A 75 6.47 -1.67 10.35
N TRP A 76 6.26 -2.05 9.10
CA TRP A 76 6.98 -3.12 8.42
C TRP A 76 7.88 -2.59 7.30
N ASN A 77 7.64 -1.38 6.78
CA ASN A 77 8.53 -0.79 5.78
C ASN A 77 9.93 -0.52 6.38
N THR A 78 10.93 -1.22 5.87
CA THR A 78 12.30 -1.15 6.37
C THR A 78 13.09 0.02 5.84
N SER A 79 12.59 0.71 4.81
CA SER A 79 13.25 1.85 4.17
C SER A 79 12.58 3.17 4.55
N TYR A 80 11.25 3.25 4.44
CA TYR A 80 10.46 4.47 4.60
C TYR A 80 9.64 4.53 5.90
N GLY A 81 9.52 3.41 6.63
CA GLY A 81 8.69 3.31 7.83
C GLY A 81 9.26 4.04 9.05
N MET A 82 8.60 3.85 10.20
CA MET A 82 8.94 4.54 11.46
C MET A 82 10.28 4.09 12.06
N MET A 83 10.69 2.86 11.78
CA MET A 83 11.91 2.23 12.30
C MET A 83 12.76 1.68 11.15
N PRO A 84 13.29 2.56 10.28
CA PRO A 84 13.95 2.10 9.06
C PRO A 84 15.29 1.44 9.40
N SER A 85 15.49 0.22 8.88
CA SER A 85 16.66 -0.60 9.20
C SER A 85 17.73 -0.43 8.12
N HIS A 86 18.44 0.70 8.17
CA HIS A 86 19.54 1.00 7.25
C HIS A 86 20.81 0.15 7.50
N THR A 87 20.83 -0.63 8.59
CA THR A 87 22.05 -1.24 9.13
C THR A 87 22.03 -2.77 9.17
N ARG A 88 20.96 -3.41 8.69
CA ARG A 88 20.90 -4.88 8.59
C ARG A 88 20.30 -5.31 7.26
N PRO A 89 20.95 -6.23 6.51
CA PRO A 89 20.32 -6.83 5.35
C PRO A 89 19.00 -7.46 5.78
N VAL A 90 17.90 -7.00 5.21
CA VAL A 90 16.58 -7.61 5.41
C VAL A 90 16.65 -9.00 4.77
N ARG A 91 16.71 -10.05 5.60
CA ARG A 91 16.55 -11.41 5.09
C ARG A 91 15.07 -11.64 4.87
N HIS A 92 14.66 -11.54 3.61
CA HIS A 92 13.37 -12.02 3.15
C HIS A 92 13.38 -13.55 3.27
N THR A 93 12.57 -14.09 4.16
CA THR A 93 12.36 -15.55 4.29
C THR A 93 11.08 -15.98 3.59
N VAL A 94 10.17 -15.03 3.33
CA VAL A 94 8.97 -15.17 2.52
C VAL A 94 9.22 -14.43 1.20
N ASN A 95 9.12 -15.14 0.08
CA ASN A 95 9.12 -14.56 -1.25
C ASN A 95 7.68 -14.26 -1.72
N ALA A 96 7.51 -13.67 -2.90
CA ALA A 96 6.20 -13.28 -3.43
C ALA A 96 5.22 -14.46 -3.52
N ASP A 97 5.65 -15.62 -4.06
CA ASP A 97 4.80 -16.81 -4.15
C ASP A 97 4.32 -17.27 -2.77
N ARG A 98 5.24 -17.37 -1.80
CA ARG A 98 4.87 -17.78 -0.44
C ARG A 98 3.99 -16.75 0.25
N ALA A 99 4.19 -15.46 -0.01
CA ALA A 99 3.32 -14.40 0.50
C ALA A 99 1.89 -14.55 -0.06
N ARG A 100 1.76 -14.81 -1.36
CA ARG A 100 0.48 -15.08 -2.03
C ARG A 100 -0.22 -16.31 -1.47
N ASP A 101 0.51 -17.39 -1.20
CA ASP A 101 -0.04 -18.59 -0.56
C ASP A 101 -0.57 -18.28 0.83
N LEU A 102 0.22 -17.59 1.67
CA LEU A 102 -0.18 -17.21 3.03
C LEU A 102 -1.43 -16.31 3.04
N ALA A 103 -1.48 -15.33 2.13
CA ALA A 103 -2.65 -14.48 1.95
C ALA A 103 -3.89 -15.30 1.54
N THR A 104 -3.73 -16.21 0.59
CA THR A 104 -4.81 -17.07 0.08
C THR A 104 -5.34 -18.01 1.18
N GLU A 105 -4.46 -18.64 1.94
CA GLU A 105 -4.80 -19.49 3.08
C GLU A 105 -5.59 -18.69 4.13
N TRP A 106 -5.10 -17.50 4.49
CA TRP A 106 -5.75 -16.62 5.47
C TRP A 106 -7.14 -16.17 5.00
N LEU A 107 -7.28 -15.72 3.74
CA LEU A 107 -8.57 -15.32 3.18
C LEU A 107 -9.58 -16.47 3.17
N ARG A 108 -9.17 -17.68 2.80
CA ARG A 108 -10.05 -18.87 2.86
C ARG A 108 -10.58 -19.14 4.26
N GLN A 109 -9.74 -18.94 5.28
CA GLN A 109 -10.11 -19.21 6.67
C GLN A 109 -10.96 -18.10 7.29
N PHE A 110 -10.62 -16.84 7.05
CA PHE A 110 -11.17 -15.69 7.79
C PHE A 110 -12.07 -14.77 6.97
N ARG A 111 -12.02 -14.87 5.64
CA ARG A 111 -12.80 -14.05 4.69
C ARG A 111 -13.30 -14.90 3.49
N PRO A 112 -14.09 -15.96 3.74
CA PRO A 112 -14.56 -16.84 2.67
C PRO A 112 -15.27 -16.04 1.57
N GLY A 113 -14.94 -16.35 0.32
CA GLY A 113 -15.43 -15.64 -0.86
C GLY A 113 -14.54 -14.48 -1.34
N LEU A 114 -13.46 -14.16 -0.62
CA LEU A 114 -12.39 -13.30 -1.13
C LEU A 114 -11.23 -14.13 -1.71
N GLN A 115 -10.57 -13.57 -2.71
CA GLN A 115 -9.41 -14.13 -3.39
C GLN A 115 -8.24 -13.13 -3.33
N THR A 116 -7.01 -13.63 -3.45
CA THR A 116 -5.81 -12.80 -3.57
C THR A 116 -5.72 -12.26 -4.99
N GLY A 117 -5.71 -10.95 -5.14
CA GLY A 117 -5.55 -10.24 -6.40
C GLY A 117 -4.09 -9.94 -6.71
N GLU A 118 -3.87 -8.82 -7.37
CA GLU A 118 -2.56 -8.25 -7.67
C GLU A 118 -1.71 -8.01 -6.40
N SER A 119 -0.39 -7.92 -6.54
CA SER A 119 0.54 -7.79 -5.41
C SER A 119 1.68 -6.84 -5.73
N HIS A 120 1.96 -5.96 -4.77
CA HIS A 120 3.15 -5.13 -4.71
C HIS A 120 4.14 -5.68 -3.68
N ALA A 121 5.44 -5.63 -3.98
CA ALA A 121 6.51 -6.02 -3.08
C ALA A 121 7.22 -4.78 -2.54
N PHE A 122 7.09 -4.54 -1.23
CA PHE A 122 7.69 -3.40 -0.55
C PHE A 122 8.89 -3.83 0.30
N PRO A 123 9.75 -2.88 0.74
CA PRO A 123 10.81 -3.16 1.68
C PRO A 123 10.27 -3.73 3.01
N GLY A 124 10.29 -5.06 3.16
CA GLY A 124 9.90 -5.73 4.42
C GLY A 124 8.53 -6.41 4.41
N TYR A 125 7.72 -6.25 3.37
CA TYR A 125 6.39 -6.85 3.28
C TYR A 125 5.85 -6.86 1.84
N PHE A 126 4.73 -7.53 1.64
CA PHE A 126 3.97 -7.54 0.39
C PHE A 126 2.57 -7.02 0.69
N THR A 127 1.98 -6.24 -0.21
CA THR A 127 0.56 -5.87 -0.14
C THR A 127 -0.14 -6.44 -1.36
N MET A 128 -1.34 -6.97 -1.15
CA MET A 128 -2.15 -7.56 -2.19
C MET A 128 -3.57 -7.02 -2.17
N HIS A 129 -4.14 -6.85 -3.35
CA HIS A 129 -5.57 -6.65 -3.50
C HIS A 129 -6.32 -7.88 -3.02
N THR A 130 -7.52 -7.67 -2.50
CA THR A 130 -8.50 -8.71 -2.23
C THR A 130 -9.63 -8.57 -3.23
N VAL A 131 -9.98 -9.68 -3.86
CA VAL A 131 -10.86 -9.72 -5.03
C VAL A 131 -12.11 -10.52 -4.71
N ARG A 132 -13.26 -10.06 -5.19
CA ARG A 132 -14.52 -10.81 -5.22
C ARG A 132 -15.12 -10.70 -6.62
N ASP A 133 -15.49 -11.84 -7.19
CA ASP A 133 -16.12 -11.91 -8.52
C ASP A 133 -15.32 -11.17 -9.62
N GLY A 134 -13.99 -11.21 -9.50
CA GLY A 134 -13.07 -10.54 -10.44
C GLY A 134 -12.83 -9.05 -10.20
N ALA A 135 -13.48 -8.43 -9.20
CA ALA A 135 -13.29 -7.03 -8.84
C ALA A 135 -12.53 -6.86 -7.52
N THR A 136 -11.64 -5.86 -7.43
CA THR A 136 -10.98 -5.45 -6.19
C THR A 136 -12.01 -4.89 -5.20
N VAL A 137 -11.90 -5.30 -3.93
CA VAL A 137 -12.82 -4.88 -2.86
C VAL A 137 -12.11 -4.48 -1.55
N GLY A 138 -10.79 -4.50 -1.52
CA GLY A 138 -10.00 -4.22 -0.31
C GLY A 138 -8.59 -4.77 -0.45
N MET A 139 -7.82 -4.79 0.64
CA MET A 139 -6.39 -5.11 0.63
C MET A 139 -5.96 -5.88 1.88
N LEU A 140 -4.82 -6.55 1.79
CA LEU A 140 -4.10 -7.12 2.93
C LEU A 140 -2.60 -7.08 2.66
N SER A 141 -1.79 -7.13 3.72
CA SER A 141 -0.34 -7.30 3.59
C SER A 141 0.17 -8.55 4.30
N VAL A 142 1.33 -9.04 3.85
CA VAL A 142 2.06 -10.16 4.44
C VAL A 142 3.49 -9.73 4.76
N HIS A 143 3.89 -9.86 6.03
CA HIS A 143 5.25 -9.52 6.46
C HIS A 143 6.29 -10.45 5.84
N SER A 144 7.34 -9.92 5.19
CA SER A 144 8.29 -10.69 4.37
C SER A 144 9.22 -11.62 5.15
N ARG A 145 9.24 -11.49 6.48
CA ARG A 145 9.98 -12.36 7.41
C ARG A 145 9.11 -13.40 8.12
N SER A 146 8.15 -12.94 8.92
CA SER A 146 7.32 -13.81 9.77
C SER A 146 6.17 -14.47 9.02
N GLY A 147 5.76 -13.96 7.86
CA GLY A 147 4.55 -14.40 7.17
C GLY A 147 3.26 -13.95 7.86
N HIS A 148 3.32 -13.02 8.80
CA HIS A 148 2.13 -12.48 9.46
C HIS A 148 1.25 -11.77 8.42
N VAL A 149 -0.04 -12.11 8.40
CA VAL A 149 -1.04 -11.49 7.50
C VAL A 149 -1.80 -10.40 8.24
N TRP A 150 -1.86 -9.20 7.64
CA TRP A 150 -2.59 -8.06 8.15
C TRP A 150 -3.67 -7.66 7.14
N TYR A 151 -4.95 -7.84 7.48
CA TYR A 151 -6.05 -7.41 6.62
C TYR A 151 -6.40 -5.93 6.85
N HIS A 152 -6.56 -5.16 5.79
CA HIS A 152 -6.79 -3.72 5.88
C HIS A 152 -8.28 -3.44 6.09
N THR A 153 -8.63 -2.89 7.25
CA THR A 153 -10.04 -2.62 7.61
C THR A 153 -10.40 -1.13 7.54
N TRP A 154 -9.46 -0.27 7.15
CA TRP A 154 -9.62 1.18 7.22
C TRP A 154 -9.96 1.88 5.90
N HIS A 155 -9.77 1.21 4.76
CA HIS A 155 -10.00 1.82 3.44
C HIS A 155 -11.47 2.20 3.18
N GLY A 156 -12.42 1.38 3.65
CA GLY A 156 -13.83 1.53 3.29
C GLY A 156 -14.16 0.79 1.98
N GLU A 157 -15.11 1.31 1.20
CA GLU A 157 -15.53 0.69 -0.07
C GLU A 157 -14.58 1.08 -1.19
N PHE A 158 -14.17 0.13 -2.03
CA PHE A 158 -13.41 0.39 -3.25
C PHE A 158 -14.30 1.07 -4.30
N ILE A 159 -13.81 2.12 -4.95
CA ILE A 159 -14.55 2.90 -5.95
C ILE A 159 -13.94 2.71 -7.34
N GLN A 160 -12.65 3.01 -7.49
CA GLN A 160 -11.91 2.91 -8.75
C GLN A 160 -10.40 2.92 -8.51
N SER A 161 -9.62 2.59 -9.53
CA SER A 161 -8.17 2.74 -9.52
C SER A 161 -7.66 3.26 -10.85
N ARG A 162 -6.46 3.85 -10.83
CA ARG A 162 -5.65 4.13 -12.02
C ARG A 162 -4.20 3.71 -11.77
N GLY A 163 -3.49 3.45 -12.85
CA GLY A 163 -2.07 3.10 -12.76
C GLY A 163 -1.85 1.63 -12.44
N HIS A 164 -0.57 1.24 -12.41
CA HIS A 164 -0.04 -0.11 -12.58
C HIS A 164 -0.40 -0.75 -13.94
N SER A 165 0.59 -0.79 -14.85
CA SER A 165 0.50 -1.54 -16.10
C SER A 165 1.11 -2.93 -15.88
N GLU A 166 0.34 -3.99 -16.08
CA GLU A 166 0.85 -5.38 -16.17
C GLU A 166 1.96 -5.54 -17.24
#